data_AF-A0A7S0ZWK0-F1
#
_entry.id   AF-A0A7S0ZWK0-F1
#
_cell.length_a   1.000
_cell.length_b   1.000
_cell.length_c   1.000
_cell.angle_alpha   90.00
_cell.angle_beta   90.00
_cell.angle_gamma   90.00
#
_symmetry.space_group_name_H-M   'P 1'
#
loop_
_entity.id
_entity.type
_entity.pdbx_description
1 polymer ?
#
loop_
_entity_poly.entity_id
_entity_poly.type
_entity_poly.pdbx_seq_one_letter_code
_entity_poly.pdbx_strand_id
1 'polypeptide(L)'
;MNTPIHEDAGGEPARGKADWGPVGGWWIERDPARAVATCTVDPPHAVLSHGHRTLLAADSIGVHLAAIGDECPPPRSFQCDDIGLSLALAWVNEVPDNTTVMLALNCPGSAGAMLSGLSGAGLGCPAAAPPEGYNAMSAVGKKRTGTWHSTHADLNSALASG
;
A
#
# COMPACT_ATOMS: atom_id res chain seq x y z
N MET A 1 32.61 39.15 36.86
CA MET A 1 33.11 38.23 35.82
C MET A 1 31.89 37.57 35.21
N ASN A 2 31.44 38.04 34.05
CA ASN A 2 30.27 37.52 33.35
C ASN A 2 30.75 36.50 32.31
N THR A 3 30.27 35.27 32.43
CA THR A 3 30.43 34.23 31.40
C THR A 3 29.43 34.54 30.27
N PRO A 4 29.84 34.55 28.99
CA PRO A 4 28.90 34.74 27.90
C PRO A 4 28.05 33.46 27.73
N ILE A 5 26.75 33.65 27.65
CA ILE A 5 25.78 32.63 27.26
C ILE A 5 25.96 32.47 25.75
N HIS A 6 26.43 31.31 25.31
CA HIS A 6 26.40 30.94 23.91
C HIS A 6 24.94 30.85 23.48
N GLU A 7 24.51 31.81 22.66
CA GLU A 7 23.30 31.68 21.84
C GLU A 7 23.51 30.50 20.89
N ASP A 8 22.84 29.38 21.19
CA ASP A 8 22.68 28.30 20.23
C ASP A 8 21.82 28.86 19.09
N ALA A 9 22.50 29.18 17.99
CA ALA A 9 21.89 29.59 16.74
C ALA A 9 20.91 28.49 16.33
N GLY A 10 19.63 28.85 16.26
CA GLY A 10 18.58 28.07 15.62
C GLY A 10 18.95 27.84 14.16
N GLY A 11 19.70 26.77 13.90
CA GLY A 11 19.92 26.24 12.58
C GLY A 11 18.59 25.65 12.10
N GLU A 12 17.96 26.31 11.14
CA GLU A 12 16.91 25.71 10.32
C GLU A 12 17.47 24.38 9.75
N PRO A 13 16.87 23.22 10.06
CA PRO A 13 17.39 21.96 9.56
C PRO A 13 17.27 21.97 8.03
N ALA A 14 18.42 21.78 7.38
CA ALA A 14 18.54 21.69 5.94
C ALA A 14 17.47 20.74 5.38
N ARG A 15 16.76 21.18 4.33
CA ARG A 15 15.89 20.32 3.52
C ARG A 15 16.74 19.28 2.79
N GLY A 16 17.13 18.23 3.50
CA GLY A 16 17.84 17.06 2.99
C GLY A 16 17.12 15.79 3.46
N LYS A 17 17.05 14.81 2.54
CA LYS A 17 16.62 13.40 2.67
C LYS A 17 15.85 13.02 3.94
N ALA A 18 14.62 12.52 3.75
CA ALA A 18 13.71 12.03 4.79
C ALA A 18 14.41 11.27 5.93
N ASP A 19 14.73 12.00 7.00
CA ASP A 19 15.34 11.45 8.21
C ASP A 19 14.24 10.91 9.11
N TRP A 20 13.94 9.64 8.91
CA TRP A 20 13.25 8.83 9.90
C TRP A 20 14.08 8.84 11.18
N GLY A 21 13.48 9.22 12.31
CA GLY A 21 14.22 9.25 13.57
C GLY A 21 13.33 9.26 14.81
N PRO A 22 13.81 8.66 15.91
CA PRO A 22 13.12 8.73 17.18
C PRO A 22 13.23 10.14 17.77
N VAL A 23 12.11 10.74 18.13
CA VAL A 23 12.01 11.99 18.90
C VAL A 23 11.18 11.71 20.13
N GLY A 24 11.80 11.76 21.31
CA GLY A 24 11.11 11.47 22.57
C GLY A 24 10.54 10.05 22.66
N GLY A 25 11.17 9.07 22.01
CA GLY A 25 10.70 7.68 21.94
C GLY A 25 9.67 7.42 20.83
N TRP A 26 9.26 8.44 20.08
CA TRP A 26 8.32 8.33 18.97
C TRP A 26 9.05 8.35 17.63
N TRP A 27 8.66 7.49 16.70
CA TRP A 27 9.10 7.60 15.32
C TRP A 27 8.27 8.67 14.61
N ILE A 28 8.93 9.77 14.20
CA ILE A 28 8.25 10.84 13.48
C ILE A 28 8.43 10.66 11.98
N GLU A 29 7.31 10.55 11.28
CA GLU A 29 7.25 10.55 9.83
C GLU A 29 7.04 11.97 9.31
N ARG A 30 7.93 12.43 8.42
CA ARG A 30 7.91 13.80 7.87
C ARG A 30 7.30 13.89 6.46
N ASP A 31 6.97 12.77 5.82
CA ASP A 31 6.31 12.75 4.52
C ASP A 31 4.80 12.47 4.68
N PRO A 32 3.94 13.49 4.49
CA PRO A 32 2.50 13.35 4.62
C PRO A 32 1.84 12.72 3.39
N ALA A 33 2.58 12.27 2.38
CA ALA A 33 2.06 11.70 1.13
C ALA A 33 2.34 10.19 0.97
N ARG A 34 2.60 9.47 2.06
CA ARG A 34 2.86 8.03 2.01
C ARG A 34 1.62 7.23 1.63
N ALA A 35 1.77 6.31 0.69
CA ALA A 35 0.75 5.32 0.37
C ALA A 35 0.90 4.13 1.33
N VAL A 36 -0.21 3.67 1.92
CA VAL A 36 -0.23 2.57 2.88
C VAL A 36 -1.38 1.63 2.53
N ALA A 37 -1.06 0.34 2.45
CA ALA A 37 -2.02 -0.75 2.30
C ALA A 37 -1.91 -1.70 3.48
N THR A 38 -3.04 -2.02 4.10
CA THR A 38 -3.10 -3.00 5.19
C THR A 38 -4.27 -3.96 5.00
N CYS A 39 -4.12 -5.19 5.48
CA CYS A 39 -5.23 -6.10 5.66
C CYS A 39 -5.03 -7.08 6.83
N THR A 40 -6.14 -7.60 7.34
CA THR A 40 -6.22 -8.69 8.31
C THR A 40 -7.18 -9.77 7.83
N VAL A 41 -6.99 -11.01 8.31
CA VAL A 41 -7.80 -12.17 7.92
C VAL A 41 -8.98 -12.42 8.85
N ASP A 42 -8.75 -12.32 10.16
CA ASP A 42 -9.78 -12.59 11.19
C ASP A 42 -9.72 -11.54 12.33
N PRO A 43 -10.70 -10.62 12.41
CA PRO A 43 -11.75 -10.39 11.42
C PRO A 43 -11.17 -9.88 10.08
N PRO A 44 -11.84 -10.11 8.94
CA PRO A 44 -11.38 -9.62 7.66
C PRO A 44 -11.53 -8.10 7.62
N HIS A 45 -10.41 -7.40 7.44
CA HIS A 45 -10.39 -5.95 7.35
C HIS A 45 -9.30 -5.50 6.37
N ALA A 46 -9.53 -4.40 5.66
CA ALA A 46 -8.54 -3.78 4.79
C ALA A 46 -8.64 -2.26 4.82
N VAL A 47 -7.49 -1.59 4.84
CA VAL A 47 -7.41 -0.12 4.74
C VAL A 47 -6.35 0.26 3.72
N LEU A 48 -6.75 1.11 2.77
CA LEU A 48 -5.88 1.77 1.80
C LEU A 48 -5.91 3.27 2.08
N SER A 49 -4.76 3.87 2.36
CA SER A 49 -4.65 5.30 2.68
C SER A 49 -3.50 5.96 1.95
N HIS A 50 -3.67 7.23 1.63
CA HIS A 50 -2.62 8.07 1.06
C HIS A 50 -2.52 9.35 1.89
N GLY A 51 -1.38 9.52 2.55
CA GLY A 51 -1.19 10.57 3.53
C GLY A 51 -2.15 10.44 4.72
N HIS A 52 -2.89 11.51 4.98
CA HIS A 52 -3.90 11.55 6.07
C HIS A 52 -5.30 11.08 5.62
N ARG A 53 -5.46 10.63 4.36
CA ARG A 53 -6.75 10.29 3.79
C ARG A 53 -6.90 8.79 3.63
N THR A 54 -7.93 8.22 4.23
CA THR A 54 -8.42 6.89 3.89
C THR A 54 -9.11 6.94 2.53
N LEU A 55 -8.62 6.14 1.60
CA LEU A 55 -9.17 6.00 0.25
C LEU A 55 -10.18 4.86 0.20
N LEU A 56 -9.91 3.78 0.93
CA LEU A 56 -10.80 2.64 1.07
C LEU A 56 -10.65 2.03 2.46
N ALA A 57 -11.76 1.68 3.08
CA ALA A 57 -11.84 0.79 4.23
C ALA A 57 -12.91 -0.27 3.94
N ALA A 58 -12.62 -1.54 4.24
CA ALA A 58 -13.54 -2.64 3.98
C ALA A 58 -13.43 -3.71 5.07
N ASP A 59 -14.57 -4.23 5.51
CA ASP A 59 -14.68 -5.29 6.52
C ASP A 59 -15.08 -6.63 5.85
N SER A 60 -14.38 -7.00 4.78
CA SER A 60 -14.73 -8.16 3.97
C SER A 60 -13.50 -8.85 3.39
N ILE A 61 -13.61 -10.16 3.16
CA ILE A 61 -12.70 -10.93 2.32
C ILE A 61 -12.79 -10.37 0.89
N GLY A 62 -11.65 -10.23 0.21
CA GLY A 62 -11.63 -9.63 -1.12
C GLY A 62 -10.27 -9.19 -1.62
N VAL A 63 -10.31 -8.65 -2.84
CA VAL A 63 -9.25 -7.86 -3.45
C VAL A 63 -9.64 -6.40 -3.35
N HIS A 64 -8.80 -5.60 -2.69
CA HIS A 64 -9.04 -4.19 -2.41
C HIS A 64 -7.99 -3.37 -3.13
N LEU A 65 -8.44 -2.48 -4.01
CA LEU A 65 -7.57 -1.69 -4.89
C LEU A 65 -7.85 -0.20 -4.75
N ALA A 66 -6.78 0.59 -4.77
CA ALA A 66 -6.84 2.04 -4.87
C ALA A 66 -5.66 2.54 -5.71
N ALA A 67 -5.88 3.59 -6.49
CA ALA A 67 -4.85 4.27 -7.25
C ALA A 67 -4.78 5.74 -6.83
N ILE A 68 -3.59 6.34 -6.92
CA ILE A 68 -3.34 7.71 -6.49
C ILE A 68 -3.17 8.60 -7.72
N GLY A 69 -4.18 9.43 -8.00
CA GLY A 69 -4.18 10.41 -9.08
C GLY A 69 -5.59 10.90 -9.41
N ASP A 70 -5.71 12.06 -10.05
CA ASP A 70 -7.01 12.68 -10.35
C ASP A 70 -7.78 11.96 -11.48
N GLU A 71 -7.08 11.31 -12.40
CA GLU A 71 -7.64 10.57 -13.53
C GLU A 71 -7.85 9.07 -13.22
N CYS A 72 -7.71 8.67 -11.96
CA CYS A 72 -7.80 7.28 -11.55
C CYS A 72 -9.25 6.84 -11.28
N PRO A 73 -9.61 5.58 -11.57
CA PRO A 73 -10.88 5.04 -11.14
C PRO A 73 -10.99 5.05 -9.60
N PRO A 74 -12.22 5.17 -9.05
CA PRO A 74 -12.41 5.22 -7.61
C PRO A 74 -11.94 3.92 -6.94
N PRO A 75 -11.44 3.98 -5.69
CA PRO A 75 -11.06 2.78 -4.93
C PRO A 75 -12.21 1.78 -4.85
N ARG A 76 -11.90 0.48 -4.96
CA ARG A 76 -12.92 -0.57 -5.04
C ARG A 76 -12.47 -1.90 -4.44
N SER A 77 -13.46 -2.62 -3.90
CA SER A 77 -13.31 -4.00 -3.44
C SER A 77 -13.98 -4.97 -4.41
N PHE A 78 -13.36 -6.14 -4.60
CA PHE A 78 -13.83 -7.20 -5.46
C PHE A 78 -13.83 -8.54 -4.70
N GLN A 79 -14.75 -9.43 -5.08
CA GLN A 79 -14.83 -10.77 -4.51
C GLN A 79 -13.68 -11.65 -4.98
N CYS A 80 -13.38 -12.72 -4.24
CA CYS A 80 -12.30 -13.66 -4.52
C CYS A 80 -12.71 -14.79 -5.49
N ASP A 81 -13.42 -14.44 -6.56
CA ASP A 81 -13.94 -15.35 -7.58
C ASP A 81 -13.63 -14.86 -9.01
N ASP A 82 -13.96 -15.65 -10.03
CA ASP A 82 -13.64 -15.32 -11.42
C ASP A 82 -14.31 -14.03 -11.92
N ILE A 83 -15.50 -13.72 -11.41
CA ILE A 83 -16.22 -12.48 -11.73
C ILE A 83 -15.48 -11.30 -11.11
N GLY A 84 -15.11 -11.41 -9.84
CA GLY A 84 -14.32 -10.42 -9.10
C GLY A 84 -12.97 -10.18 -9.75
N LEU A 85 -12.29 -11.23 -10.22
CA LEU A 85 -11.05 -11.10 -11.00
C LEU A 85 -11.30 -10.29 -12.27
N SER A 86 -12.31 -10.66 -13.07
CA SER A 86 -12.63 -9.97 -14.31
C SER A 86 -12.90 -8.48 -14.11
N LEU A 87 -13.65 -8.14 -13.05
CA LEU A 87 -13.94 -6.76 -12.66
C LEU A 87 -12.70 -6.01 -12.15
N ALA A 88 -11.84 -6.68 -11.37
CA ALA A 88 -10.59 -6.11 -10.90
C ALA A 88 -9.65 -5.80 -12.07
N LEU A 89 -9.56 -6.68 -13.07
CA LEU A 89 -8.77 -6.46 -14.28
C LEU A 89 -9.30 -5.28 -15.10
N ALA A 90 -10.62 -5.15 -15.25
CA ALA A 90 -11.23 -4.01 -15.90
C ALA A 90 -10.85 -2.70 -15.18
N TRP A 91 -10.96 -2.69 -13.85
CA TRP A 91 -10.53 -1.55 -13.02
C TRP A 91 -9.04 -1.23 -13.21
N VAL A 92 -8.15 -2.24 -13.20
CA VAL A 92 -6.71 -2.03 -13.42
C VAL A 92 -6.43 -1.43 -14.80
N ASN A 93 -7.18 -1.82 -15.82
CA ASN A 93 -7.02 -1.29 -17.17
C ASN A 93 -7.39 0.20 -17.27
N GLU A 94 -8.32 0.68 -16.44
CA GLU A 94 -8.69 2.10 -16.35
C GLU A 94 -7.62 2.96 -15.64
N VAL A 95 -6.74 2.36 -14.83
CA VAL A 95 -5.66 3.09 -14.15
C VAL A 95 -4.60 3.53 -15.16
N PRO A 96 -4.19 4.82 -15.21
CA PRO A 96 -3.11 5.25 -16.08
C PRO A 96 -1.78 4.58 -15.76
N ASP A 97 -0.93 4.38 -16.77
CA ASP A 97 0.41 3.82 -16.57
C ASP A 97 1.27 4.72 -15.65
N ASN A 98 2.24 4.12 -14.94
CA ASN A 98 3.11 4.80 -13.96
C ASN A 98 2.40 5.42 -12.74
N THR A 99 1.10 5.14 -12.57
CA THR A 99 0.32 5.51 -11.37
C THR A 99 0.66 4.60 -10.20
N THR A 100 0.74 5.17 -8.99
CA THR A 100 0.86 4.40 -7.75
C THR A 100 -0.45 3.70 -7.42
N VAL A 101 -0.40 2.39 -7.25
CA VAL A 101 -1.51 1.51 -6.90
C VAL A 101 -1.20 0.83 -5.57
N MET A 102 -2.22 0.76 -4.72
CA MET A 102 -2.23 0.02 -3.47
C MET A 102 -3.12 -1.20 -3.63
N LEU A 103 -2.65 -2.33 -3.11
CA LEU A 103 -3.39 -3.59 -3.04
C LEU A 103 -3.43 -4.06 -1.59
N ALA A 104 -4.61 -4.44 -1.14
CA ALA A 104 -4.82 -5.33 -0.01
C ALA A 104 -5.61 -6.53 -0.50
N LEU A 105 -5.14 -7.73 -0.20
CA LEU A 105 -5.73 -8.97 -0.68
C LEU A 105 -5.89 -9.93 0.49
N ASN A 106 -7.12 -10.37 0.69
CA ASN A 106 -7.50 -11.44 1.58
C ASN A 106 -8.38 -12.38 0.78
N CYS A 107 -7.77 -13.38 0.14
CA CYS A 107 -8.45 -14.33 -0.73
C CYS A 107 -7.97 -15.77 -0.47
N PRO A 108 -8.47 -16.43 0.58
CA PRO A 108 -8.12 -17.82 0.86
C PRO A 108 -8.43 -18.71 -0.35
N GLY A 109 -7.45 -19.50 -0.81
CA GLY A 109 -7.59 -20.42 -1.94
C GLY A 109 -7.55 -19.80 -3.35
N SER A 110 -7.84 -18.49 -3.50
CA SER A 110 -7.88 -17.81 -4.81
C SER A 110 -6.75 -16.80 -5.05
N ALA A 111 -5.90 -16.55 -4.05
CA ALA A 111 -4.88 -15.50 -4.09
C ALA A 111 -3.91 -15.63 -5.28
N GLY A 112 -3.47 -16.84 -5.61
CA GLY A 112 -2.53 -17.06 -6.72
C GLY A 112 -3.11 -16.68 -8.08
N ALA A 113 -4.35 -17.08 -8.37
CA ALA A 113 -5.03 -16.72 -9.63
C ALA A 113 -5.26 -15.20 -9.71
N MET A 114 -5.66 -14.58 -8.61
CA MET A 114 -5.84 -13.12 -8.52
C MET A 114 -4.54 -12.37 -8.80
N LEU A 115 -3.47 -12.71 -8.08
CA LEU A 115 -2.16 -12.07 -8.25
C LEU A 115 -1.58 -12.27 -9.65
N SER A 116 -1.73 -13.47 -10.22
CA SER A 116 -1.29 -13.75 -11.58
C SER A 116 -2.04 -12.90 -12.61
N GLY A 117 -3.38 -12.83 -12.52
CA GLY A 117 -4.19 -12.01 -13.41
C GLY A 117 -3.87 -10.52 -13.29
N LEU A 118 -3.81 -10.00 -12.06
CA LEU A 118 -3.46 -8.61 -11.78
C LEU A 118 -2.06 -8.25 -12.31
N SER A 119 -1.11 -9.18 -12.18
CA SER A 119 0.24 -9.02 -12.72
C SER A 119 0.23 -8.94 -14.24
N GLY A 120 -0.53 -9.82 -14.90
CA GLY A 120 -0.75 -9.80 -16.35
C GLY A 120 -1.38 -8.49 -16.86
N ALA A 121 -2.26 -7.86 -16.07
CA ALA A 121 -2.84 -6.55 -16.39
C ALA A 121 -1.85 -5.37 -16.19
N GLY A 122 -0.65 -5.64 -15.70
CA GLY A 122 0.43 -4.67 -15.57
C GLY A 122 0.60 -4.11 -14.16
N LEU A 123 -0.08 -4.64 -13.14
CA LEU A 123 0.34 -4.38 -11.77
C LEU A 123 1.67 -5.11 -11.54
N GLY A 124 2.71 -4.43 -11.06
CA GLY A 124 4.01 -5.05 -10.75
C GLY A 124 3.98 -6.02 -9.55
N CYS A 125 2.82 -6.59 -9.21
CA CYS A 125 2.68 -7.53 -8.10
C CYS A 125 3.38 -8.85 -8.41
N PRO A 126 3.92 -9.55 -7.38
CA PRO A 126 4.40 -10.91 -7.54
C PRO A 126 3.29 -11.78 -8.16
N ALA A 127 3.57 -12.42 -9.28
CA ALA A 127 2.60 -13.29 -9.98
C ALA A 127 2.56 -14.72 -9.41
N ALA A 128 3.56 -15.09 -8.61
CA ALA A 128 3.61 -16.38 -7.95
C ALA A 128 2.56 -16.47 -6.85
N ALA A 129 1.96 -17.65 -6.70
CA ALA A 129 1.08 -17.92 -5.57
C ALA A 129 1.86 -17.73 -4.24
N PRO A 130 1.22 -17.17 -3.21
CA PRO A 130 1.82 -17.11 -1.89
C PRO A 130 2.03 -18.54 -1.35
N PRO A 131 2.98 -18.76 -0.43
CA PRO A 131 3.09 -20.03 0.27
C PRO A 131 1.76 -20.43 0.94
N GLU A 132 1.53 -21.72 1.10
CA GLU A 132 0.32 -22.23 1.72
C GLU A 132 0.10 -21.62 3.11
N GLY A 133 -1.14 -21.22 3.41
CA GLY A 133 -1.54 -20.58 4.66
C GLY A 133 -1.40 -19.05 4.70
N TYR A 134 -0.68 -18.44 3.75
CA TYR A 134 -0.54 -16.98 3.68
C TYR A 134 -1.77 -16.37 3.01
N ASN A 135 -2.65 -15.81 3.83
CA ASN A 135 -3.95 -15.33 3.41
C ASN A 135 -4.04 -13.80 3.33
N ALA A 136 -3.21 -13.07 4.08
CA ALA A 136 -3.11 -11.62 4.00
C ALA A 136 -1.93 -11.20 3.12
N MET A 137 -2.19 -10.39 2.10
CA MET A 137 -1.17 -9.79 1.25
C MET A 137 -1.46 -8.31 1.06
N SER A 138 -0.44 -7.48 1.19
CA SER A 138 -0.54 -6.05 0.97
C SER A 138 0.63 -5.58 0.15
N ALA A 139 0.41 -4.55 -0.66
CA ALA A 139 1.46 -3.98 -1.45
C ALA A 139 1.18 -2.57 -1.97
N VAL A 140 2.26 -1.89 -2.31
CA VAL A 140 2.26 -0.56 -2.92
C VAL A 140 3.30 -0.54 -4.03
N GLY A 141 2.91 -0.05 -5.21
CA GLY A 141 3.83 0.08 -6.33
C GLY A 141 3.20 0.76 -7.53
N LYS A 142 3.97 0.93 -8.60
CA LYS A 142 3.47 1.58 -9.81
C LYS A 142 3.02 0.58 -10.88
N LYS A 143 1.99 0.95 -11.64
CA LYS A 143 1.55 0.19 -12.81
C LYS A 143 2.61 0.26 -13.92
N ARG A 144 2.87 -0.86 -14.61
CA ARG A 144 3.85 -1.06 -15.71
C ARG A 144 5.34 -0.85 -15.39
N THR A 145 5.73 -0.60 -14.14
CA THR A 145 7.16 -0.44 -13.79
C THR A 145 7.88 -1.75 -13.47
N GLY A 146 7.15 -2.88 -13.52
CA GLY A 146 7.71 -4.24 -13.37
C GLY A 146 8.09 -4.64 -11.94
N THR A 147 8.16 -3.70 -10.99
CA THR A 147 8.41 -3.99 -9.57
C THR A 147 7.57 -3.09 -8.66
N TRP A 148 6.99 -3.69 -7.63
CA TRP A 148 6.34 -2.97 -6.54
C TRP A 148 7.35 -2.51 -5.49
N HIS A 149 7.11 -1.32 -4.92
CA HIS A 149 8.03 -0.67 -3.99
C HIS A 149 8.04 -1.36 -2.62
N SER A 150 6.90 -1.90 -2.22
CA SER A 150 6.72 -2.60 -0.96
C SER A 150 5.69 -3.71 -1.13
N THR A 151 6.03 -4.91 -0.68
CA THR A 151 5.14 -6.07 -0.63
C THR A 151 5.29 -6.74 0.73
N HIS A 152 4.19 -7.25 1.25
CA HIS A 152 4.19 -8.03 2.47
C HIS A 152 3.09 -9.08 2.39
N ALA A 153 3.39 -10.28 2.89
CA ALA A 153 2.46 -11.38 2.98
C ALA A 153 2.63 -12.05 4.34
N ASP A 154 1.52 -12.41 4.97
CA ASP A 154 1.50 -13.05 6.28
C ASP A 154 0.28 -13.97 6.41
N LEU A 155 0.27 -14.80 7.46
CA LEU A 155 -0.85 -15.66 7.79
C LEU A 155 -2.10 -14.86 8.23
N ASN A 156 -1.90 -13.77 8.98
CA ASN A 156 -2.98 -13.06 9.67
C ASN A 156 -3.11 -11.60 9.24
N SER A 157 -1.99 -10.91 8.99
CA SER A 157 -2.02 -9.47 8.72
C SER A 157 -0.87 -9.01 7.83
N ALA A 158 -1.17 -8.17 6.84
CA ALA A 158 -0.15 -7.59 5.99
C ALA A 158 -0.16 -6.07 5.98
N LEU A 159 1.04 -5.47 5.92
CA LEU A 159 1.28 -4.03 5.81
C LEU A 159 2.32 -3.76 4.72
N ALA A 160 1.99 -2.88 3.80
CA ALA A 160 2.92 -2.35 2.81
C ALA A 160 2.77 -0.84 2.69
N SER A 161 3.87 -0.18 2.34
CA SER A 161 3.89 1.26 2.24
C SER A 161 4.98 1.77 1.33
N GLY A 162 4.77 2.90 0.66
CA GLY A 162 5.79 3.54 -0.17
C GLY A 162 5.40 4.92 -0.66
#